data_AF-A0A520WTM0-F1
#
_entry.id   AF-A0A520WTM0-F1
#
_cell.length_a   1.000
_cell.length_b   1.000
_cell.length_c   1.000
_cell.angle_alpha   90.00
_cell.angle_beta   90.00
_cell.angle_gamma   90.00
#
_symmetry.space_group_name_H-M   'P 1'
#
loop_
_entity.id
_entity.type
_entity.pdbx_description
1 polymer ?
#
loop_
_entity_poly.entity_id
_entity_poly.type
_entity_poly.pdbx_seq_one_letter_code
_entity_poly.pdbx_strand_id
1 'polypeptide(L)'
;MRPSGTEPGDFVEFDYDLVEAERRQHIRDVLTHVRPTLEKETGVELEITNDGNDLALSADGEIRFRAALAPDGRVVITDLKSSNRL
;
A
#
# COMPACT_ATOMS: atom_id res chain seq x y z
N MET A 1 17.93 -14.17 25.87
CA MET A 1 18.26 -13.15 24.86
C MET A 1 19.75 -12.91 24.88
N ARG A 2 20.44 -13.18 23.77
CA ARG A 2 21.81 -12.74 23.51
C ARG A 2 21.77 -12.06 22.14
N PRO A 3 22.31 -10.86 21.97
CA PRO A 3 22.49 -10.30 20.64
C PRO A 3 23.67 -11.04 20.00
N SER A 4 23.43 -11.84 18.96
CA SER A 4 24.50 -12.33 18.10
C SER A 4 24.51 -11.47 16.86
N GLY A 5 25.58 -10.69 16.69
CA GLY A 5 25.90 -10.09 15.41
C GLY A 5 26.72 -8.83 15.54
N THR A 6 28.05 -8.97 15.58
CA THR A 6 29.02 -7.87 15.35
C THR A 6 30.35 -8.45 14.85
N GLU A 7 30.31 -9.34 13.84
CA GLU A 7 31.53 -9.68 13.08
C GLU A 7 31.53 -8.93 11.73
N PRO A 8 32.69 -8.41 11.27
CA PRO A 8 32.77 -7.73 9.97
C PRO A 8 32.53 -8.76 8.85
N GLY A 9 31.34 -8.71 8.25
CA GLY A 9 30.84 -9.72 7.29
C GLY A 9 29.44 -10.23 7.62
N ASP A 10 28.91 -9.87 8.79
CA ASP A 10 27.53 -10.15 9.21
C ASP A 10 26.58 -9.21 8.45
N PHE A 11 26.11 -9.65 7.29
CA PHE A 11 25.01 -8.95 6.61
C PHE A 11 23.79 -9.05 7.53
N VAL A 12 23.25 -7.89 7.91
CA VAL A 12 21.94 -7.83 8.56
C VAL A 12 20.94 -8.45 7.59
N GLU A 13 20.52 -9.69 7.87
CA GLU A 13 19.32 -10.25 7.24
C GLU A 13 18.16 -9.44 7.81
N PHE A 14 17.82 -8.35 7.13
CA PHE A 14 16.55 -7.70 7.38
C PHE A 14 15.50 -8.77 7.13
N ASP A 15 14.73 -9.12 8.16
CA ASP A 15 13.57 -9.98 7.99
C ASP A 15 12.74 -9.38 6.85
N TYR A 16 12.76 -10.03 5.69
CA TYR A 16 12.08 -9.56 4.48
C TYR A 16 10.60 -9.32 4.79
N ASP A 17 10.05 -10.14 5.68
CA ASP A 17 8.70 -10.03 6.23
C ASP A 17 8.47 -8.72 7.01
N LEU A 18 9.46 -8.22 7.75
CA LEU A 18 9.35 -6.96 8.49
C LEU A 18 9.29 -5.78 7.52
N VAL A 19 10.16 -5.76 6.51
CA VAL A 19 10.19 -4.70 5.48
C VAL A 19 8.88 -4.68 4.69
N GLU A 20 8.36 -5.84 4.30
CA GLU A 20 7.09 -5.94 3.60
C GLU A 20 5.89 -5.55 4.49
N ALA A 21 5.93 -5.90 5.79
CA ALA A 21 4.92 -5.46 6.75
C ALA A 21 4.91 -3.93 6.94
N GLU A 22 6.09 -3.32 7.08
CA GLU A 22 6.23 -1.86 7.19
C GLU A 22 5.75 -1.15 5.92
N ARG A 23 6.12 -1.65 4.74
CA ARG A 23 5.63 -1.15 3.45
C ARG A 23 4.11 -1.20 3.36
N ARG A 24 3.53 -2.35 3.72
CA ARG A 24 2.08 -2.54 3.69
C ARG A 24 1.37 -1.64 4.69
N GLN A 25 1.93 -1.45 5.87
CA GLN A 25 1.40 -0.51 6.85
C GLN A 25 1.44 0.93 6.32
N HIS A 26 2.54 1.34 5.70
CA HIS A 26 2.68 2.67 5.12
C HIS A 26 1.61 2.93 4.03
N ILE A 27 1.40 1.98 3.12
CA ILE A 27 0.34 2.09 2.10
C ILE A 27 -1.03 2.21 2.76
N ARG A 28 -1.31 1.40 3.80
CA ARG A 28 -2.58 1.44 4.54
C ARG A 28 -2.83 2.80 5.18
N ASP A 29 -1.81 3.41 5.77
CA ASP A 29 -1.92 4.72 6.41
C ASP A 29 -2.23 5.80 5.38
N VAL A 30 -1.55 5.76 4.23
CA VAL A 30 -1.83 6.69 3.11
C VAL A 30 -3.25 6.51 2.59
N LEU A 31 -3.69 5.27 2.34
CA LEU A 31 -5.05 4.98 1.88
C LEU A 31 -6.10 5.47 2.90
N THR A 32 -5.86 5.26 4.19
CA THR A 32 -6.75 5.74 5.26
C THR A 32 -6.85 7.26 5.27
N HIS A 33 -5.73 7.94 5.03
CA HIS A 33 -5.66 9.40 5.01
C HIS A 33 -6.36 10.02 3.80
N VAL A 34 -6.16 9.46 2.61
CA VAL A 34 -6.67 10.03 1.35
C VAL A 34 -8.10 9.60 1.02
N ARG A 35 -8.57 8.48 1.56
CA ARG A 35 -9.91 7.92 1.31
C ARG A 35 -11.02 8.97 1.41
N PRO A 36 -11.15 9.79 2.48
CA PRO A 36 -12.25 10.74 2.60
C PRO A 36 -12.28 11.79 1.48
N THR A 37 -11.11 12.19 0.98
CA THR A 37 -10.99 13.11 -0.16
C THR A 37 -11.47 12.42 -1.45
N LEU A 38 -11.04 11.19 -1.68
CA LEU A 38 -11.46 10.42 -2.87
C LEU A 38 -12.96 10.11 -2.85
N GLU A 39 -13.54 9.79 -1.69
CA GLU A 39 -14.99 9.59 -1.52
C GLU A 39 -15.76 10.88 -1.86
N LYS A 40 -15.26 12.03 -1.41
CA LYS A 40 -15.85 13.34 -1.73
C LYS A 40 -15.77 13.68 -3.23
N GLU A 41 -14.65 13.36 -3.89
CA GLU A 41 -14.44 13.63 -5.31
C GLU A 41 -15.24 12.70 -6.22
N THR A 42 -15.35 11.43 -5.85
CA THR A 42 -16.02 10.40 -6.66
C THR A 42 -17.50 10.22 -6.33
N GLY A 43 -17.94 10.65 -5.14
CA GLY A 43 -19.30 10.49 -4.65
C GLY A 43 -19.66 9.04 -4.29
N VAL A 44 -18.67 8.17 -4.08
CA VAL A 44 -18.87 6.77 -3.67
C VAL A 44 -18.20 6.53 -2.32
N GLU A 45 -18.78 5.63 -1.52
CA GLU A 45 -18.14 5.14 -0.29
C GLU A 45 -17.04 4.14 -0.67
N LEU A 46 -15.87 4.26 -0.05
CA LEU A 46 -14.70 3.45 -0.36
C LEU A 46 -14.28 2.60 0.84
N GLU A 47 -13.87 1.37 0.59
CA GLU A 47 -13.33 0.48 1.60
C GLU A 47 -11.90 0.07 1.24
N ILE A 48 -11.04 -0.08 2.24
CA ILE A 48 -9.69 -0.60 2.03
C ILE A 48 -9.80 -2.12 1.92
N THR A 49 -9.42 -2.65 0.77
CA THR A 49 -9.44 -4.09 0.47
C THR A 49 -8.04 -4.60 0.12
N ASN A 50 -7.88 -5.93 0.12
CA ASN A 50 -6.67 -6.57 -0.40
C ASN A 50 -6.89 -6.98 -1.85
N ASP A 51 -5.90 -6.71 -2.70
CA ASP A 51 -5.82 -7.17 -4.08
C ASP A 51 -4.57 -8.06 -4.21
N GLY A 52 -4.72 -9.35 -3.89
CA GLY A 52 -3.58 -10.25 -3.73
C GLY A 52 -2.69 -9.83 -2.55
N ASN A 53 -1.45 -9.43 -2.83
CA ASN A 53 -0.52 -8.91 -1.82
C ASN A 53 -0.62 -7.39 -1.63
N ASP A 54 -1.32 -6.70 -2.52
CA ASP A 54 -1.42 -5.25 -2.52
C ASP A 54 -2.66 -4.75 -1.75
N LEU A 55 -2.67 -3.45 -1.45
CA LEU A 55 -3.83 -2.77 -0.88
C LEU A 55 -4.49 -1.88 -1.93
N ALA A 56 -5.82 -1.84 -1.89
CA ALA A 56 -6.63 -1.10 -2.84
C ALA A 56 -7.83 -0.44 -2.15
N LEU A 57 -8.49 0.47 -2.85
CA LEU A 57 -9.81 0.98 -2.48
C LEU A 57 -10.86 0.38 -3.41
N SER A 58 -11.86 -0.27 -2.83
CA SER A 58 -13.04 -0.77 -3.56
C SER A 58 -14.28 0.04 -3.23
N ALA A 59 -15.24 0.01 -4.15
CA ALA A 59 -16.63 0.41 -3.94
C ALA A 59 -17.51 -0.72 -4.47
N ASP A 60 -18.55 -1.10 -3.72
CA ASP A 60 -19.52 -2.14 -4.13
C ASP A 60 -18.86 -3.48 -4.51
N GLY A 61 -17.75 -3.84 -3.85
CA GLY A 61 -17.00 -5.07 -4.14
C GLY A 61 -16.08 -5.01 -5.38
N GLU A 62 -16.02 -3.88 -6.09
CA GLU A 62 -15.12 -3.68 -7.23
C GLU A 62 -13.97 -2.74 -6.88
N ILE A 63 -12.75 -3.07 -7.34
CA ILE A 63 -11.58 -2.23 -7.14
C ILE A 63 -11.71 -0.96 -7.98
N ARG A 64 -11.68 0.20 -7.32
CA ARG A 64 -11.73 1.53 -7.95
C ARG A 64 -10.38 2.19 -8.02
N PHE A 65 -9.57 2.05 -6.97
CA PHE A 65 -8.21 2.60 -6.93
C PHE A 65 -7.21 1.55 -6.49
N ARG A 66 -6.08 1.46 -7.20
CA ARG A 66 -4.95 0.61 -6.79
C ARG A 66 -3.86 1.49 -6.20
N ALA A 67 -3.31 1.09 -5.06
CA ALA A 67 -2.13 1.72 -4.47
C ALA A 67 -0.89 0.88 -4.78
N ALA A 68 0.21 1.56 -5.08
CA ALA A 68 1.52 0.94 -5.26
C ALA A 68 2.60 1.81 -4.62
N LEU A 69 3.64 1.18 -4.08
CA LEU A 69 4.83 1.90 -3.59
C LEU A 69 5.82 2.07 -4.75
N ALA A 70 6.13 3.30 -5.09
CA ALA A 70 7.18 3.63 -6.05
C ALA A 70 8.57 3.32 -5.44
N PRO A 71 9.61 3.10 -6.27
CA PRO A 71 10.97 2.80 -5.79
C PRO A 71 11.57 3.88 -4.89
N ASP A 72 11.08 5.12 -4.98
CA ASP A 72 11.49 6.25 -4.15
C ASP A 72 10.69 6.38 -2.84
N GLY A 73 9.84 5.40 -2.52
CA GLY A 73 9.04 5.36 -1.30
C GLY A 73 7.72 6.13 -1.36
N ARG A 74 7.37 6.74 -2.50
CA ARG A 74 6.06 7.40 -2.65
C ARG A 74 4.96 6.38 -2.87
N VAL A 75 3.79 6.60 -2.27
CA VAL A 75 2.59 5.82 -2.62
C VAL A 75 1.88 6.49 -3.79
N VAL A 76 1.71 5.74 -4.88
CA VAL A 76 0.97 6.14 -6.09
C VAL A 76 -0.40 5.49 -6.04
N ILE A 77 -1.45 6.29 -6.23
CA ILE A 77 -2.84 5.82 -6.26
C ILE A 77 -3.40 6.09 -7.66
N THR A 78 -3.88 5.04 -8.30
CA THR A 78 -4.36 5.09 -9.69
C THR A 78 -5.85 4.74 -9.74
N ASP A 79 -6.67 5.63 -10.32
CA ASP A 79 -8.09 5.37 -10.62
C ASP A 79 -8.23 4.41 -11.81
N LEU A 80 -8.84 3.25 -11.58
CA LEU A 80 -9.04 2.22 -12.59
C LEU A 80 -10.24 2.49 -13.51
N LYS A 81 -11.22 3.31 -13.09
CA LYS A 81 -12.39 3.62 -13.94
C LYS A 81 -12.04 4.62 -15.04
N SER A 82 -11.00 5.43 -14.83
CA SER A 82 -10.48 6.36 -15.83
C SER A 82 -9.73 5.67 -16.99
N SER A 83 -9.37 4.39 -16.84
CA SER A 83 -8.66 3.59 -17.86
C SER A 83 -9.53 3.21 -19.07
N ASN A 84 -10.84 3.47 -19.05
CA ASN A 84 -11.77 3.16 -20.13
C ASN A 84 -11.99 4.32 -21.13
N ARG A 85 -11.13 5.35 -21.11
CA ARG A 85 -11.05 6.36 -22.18
C ARG A 85 -9.99 5.94 -23.20
N LEU A 86 -10.37 5.06 -24.12
CA LEU A 86 -9.69 4.85 -25.41
C LEU A 86 -10.64 5.22 -26.55
#